data_AF-A0AAD9JP84-F1
#
_entry.id   AF-A0AAD9JP84-F1
#
_cell.length_a   1.000
_cell.length_b   1.000
_cell.length_c   1.000
_cell.angle_alpha   90.00
_cell.angle_beta   90.00
_cell.angle_gamma   90.00
#
_symmetry.space_group_name_H-M   'P 1'
#
loop_
_entity.id
_entity.type
_entity.pdbx_description
1 polymer ?
#
loop_
_entity_poly.entity_id
_entity_poly.type
_entity_poly.pdbx_seq_one_letter_code
_entity_poly.pdbx_strand_id
1 'polypeptide(L)'
;MPNIGNVKSRVSNPRFVRELLKQTDDNFTILLALVDTSFVDMAFNFYITSIKPCGINNYLFVGVSTAACDYLRRKGISCYTYIEDSDADVESAFNSPAFLRKTNLRTEMILDALLAGITVLQTDVDVIFRKNPFPEMLLLYSDISVLWDYSNINAGFLLIRANERTVWIYDQVKKKTRRYTMNDQIALDYTVNACSVYKYCRVTVLETSRFQNGKSYFEDGHRIFSGDNPCTNCVVIHNNYIVSKSAKVYRFKENHMWYNNENEYYTSQKNNYITFDMSEAFTFEEQRKALANALAFGQILRRIVILPKFRCENGVKLCAMNSLFKISKFDRFFLNRYRESTFLSHPQVPSEVTISTKQVSLRNITVITSNNIIQYFGVEESRVLFLQSPQKIDIRFSNIREDDNFWRNVEMALMPCDYRQFC
;
A
#
# COMPACT_ATOMS: atom_id res chain seq x y z
N MET A 1 -24.82 -8.07 -34.78
CA MET A 1 -23.34 -7.99 -34.70
C MET A 1 -22.91 -6.64 -35.24
N PRO A 2 -22.21 -5.77 -34.50
CA PRO A 2 -21.64 -4.55 -35.06
C PRO A 2 -20.43 -4.90 -35.93
N ASN A 3 -20.30 -4.18 -37.04
CA ASN A 3 -19.37 -4.40 -38.14
C ASN A 3 -17.89 -4.24 -37.74
N ILE A 4 -17.07 -5.28 -37.95
CA ILE A 4 -15.66 -5.42 -37.49
C ILE A 4 -14.68 -4.53 -38.29
N GLY A 5 -15.10 -4.00 -39.44
CA GLY A 5 -14.25 -3.16 -40.31
C GLY A 5 -13.80 -1.81 -39.72
N ASN A 6 -14.27 -1.43 -38.52
CA ASN A 6 -14.06 -0.11 -37.92
C ASN A 6 -13.28 -0.14 -36.58
N VAL A 7 -12.60 -1.24 -36.23
CA VAL A 7 -11.91 -1.37 -34.93
C VAL A 7 -10.61 -0.54 -34.88
N LYS A 8 -9.86 -0.44 -35.99
CA LYS A 8 -8.61 0.35 -36.04
C LYS A 8 -8.82 1.88 -35.98
N SER A 9 -10.00 2.39 -36.32
CA SER A 9 -10.33 3.83 -36.26
C SER A 9 -10.73 4.31 -34.85
N ARG A 10 -10.79 3.41 -33.85
CA ARG A 10 -11.25 3.71 -32.49
C ARG A 10 -10.14 3.81 -31.44
N VAL A 11 -8.91 3.45 -31.77
CA VAL A 11 -7.76 3.56 -30.85
C VAL A 11 -7.51 5.04 -30.57
N SER A 12 -7.60 5.44 -29.30
CA SER A 12 -7.46 6.85 -28.92
C SER A 12 -6.01 7.30 -28.83
N ASN A 13 -5.08 6.40 -28.53
CA ASN A 13 -3.65 6.69 -28.42
C ASN A 13 -2.77 5.70 -29.21
N PRO A 14 -2.55 5.95 -30.52
CA PRO A 14 -1.70 5.06 -31.34
C PRO A 14 -0.24 4.97 -30.89
N ARG A 15 0.29 5.99 -30.21
CA ARG A 15 1.66 5.97 -29.66
C ARG A 15 1.76 5.01 -28.49
N PHE A 16 0.79 5.03 -27.59
CA PHE A 16 0.69 4.08 -26.49
C PHE A 16 0.63 2.63 -27.00
N VAL A 17 -0.21 2.35 -28.01
CA VAL A 17 -0.29 1.01 -28.62
C VAL A 17 1.05 0.55 -29.18
N ARG A 18 1.84 1.43 -29.81
CA ARG A 18 3.19 1.07 -30.28
C ARG A 18 4.11 0.69 -29.14
N GLU A 19 4.01 1.35 -27.99
CA GLU A 19 4.81 0.97 -26.81
C GLU A 19 4.33 -0.33 -26.19
N LEU A 20 3.01 -0.59 -26.15
CA LEU A 20 2.47 -1.87 -25.69
C LEU A 20 3.04 -3.04 -26.50
N LEU A 21 3.03 -2.93 -27.83
CA LEU A 21 3.50 -3.98 -28.74
C LEU A 21 5.00 -4.32 -28.58
N LYS A 22 5.80 -3.40 -28.02
CA LYS A 22 7.22 -3.68 -27.70
C LYS A 22 7.38 -4.48 -26.41
N GLN A 23 6.36 -4.50 -25.56
CA GLN A 23 6.39 -5.08 -24.21
C GLN A 23 5.51 -6.33 -24.09
N THR A 24 4.70 -6.67 -25.10
CA THR A 24 3.90 -7.91 -25.07
C THR A 24 4.77 -9.15 -25.21
N ASP A 25 4.28 -10.26 -24.69
CA ASP A 25 4.82 -11.58 -25.05
C ASP A 25 4.37 -12.03 -26.46
N ASP A 26 4.81 -13.21 -26.88
CA ASP A 26 4.47 -13.80 -28.18
C ASP A 26 2.95 -14.07 -28.35
N ASN A 27 2.20 -14.10 -27.24
CA ASN A 27 0.76 -14.29 -27.22
C ASN A 27 -0.01 -12.96 -27.14
N PHE A 28 0.64 -11.82 -27.37
CA PHE A 28 0.06 -10.47 -27.25
C PHE A 28 -0.59 -10.24 -25.88
N THR A 29 0.07 -10.71 -24.82
CA THR A 29 -0.37 -10.52 -23.44
C THR A 29 0.55 -9.55 -22.72
N ILE A 30 -0.02 -8.68 -21.88
CA ILE A 30 0.73 -7.69 -21.09
C ILE A 30 0.11 -7.45 -19.71
N LEU A 31 0.97 -7.20 -18.71
CA LEU A 31 0.56 -6.66 -17.42
C LEU A 31 0.57 -5.14 -17.47
N LEU A 32 -0.56 -4.50 -17.12
CA LEU A 32 -0.67 -3.05 -16.99
C LEU A 32 -0.96 -2.64 -15.55
N ALA A 33 -0.25 -1.60 -15.09
CA ALA A 33 -0.49 -0.95 -13.82
C ALA A 33 -0.47 0.57 -14.02
N LEU A 34 -1.56 1.25 -13.65
CA LEU A 34 -1.62 2.71 -13.67
C LEU A 34 -0.84 3.26 -12.48
N VAL A 35 0.01 4.26 -12.70
CA VAL A 35 0.82 4.89 -11.66
C VAL A 35 0.73 6.40 -11.74
N ASP A 36 0.56 7.04 -10.59
CA ASP A 36 0.74 8.49 -10.44
C ASP A 36 1.96 8.77 -9.55
N THR A 37 2.37 10.04 -9.45
CA THR A 37 3.55 10.42 -8.65
C THR A 37 3.36 10.06 -7.19
N SER A 38 2.15 10.22 -6.66
CA SER A 38 1.82 9.91 -5.27
C SER A 38 1.89 8.42 -4.94
N PHE A 39 1.78 7.50 -5.91
CA PHE A 39 1.86 6.03 -5.72
C PHE A 39 3.16 5.41 -6.30
N VAL A 40 4.10 6.22 -6.77
CA VAL A 40 5.30 5.71 -7.49
C VAL A 40 6.22 4.84 -6.62
N ASP A 41 6.28 5.10 -5.31
CA ASP A 41 7.00 4.30 -4.33
C ASP A 41 6.39 2.90 -4.13
N MET A 42 5.05 2.79 -4.15
CA MET A 42 4.33 1.52 -4.19
C MET A 42 4.53 0.81 -5.52
N ALA A 43 4.53 1.51 -6.66
CA ALA A 43 4.82 0.92 -7.96
C ALA A 43 6.24 0.31 -7.99
N PHE A 44 7.22 1.01 -7.43
CA PHE A 44 8.57 0.47 -7.28
C PHE A 44 8.60 -0.72 -6.32
N ASN A 45 7.90 -0.65 -5.19
CA ASN A 45 7.78 -1.78 -4.27
C ASN A 45 7.14 -3.01 -4.94
N PHE A 46 6.08 -2.81 -5.73
CA PHE A 46 5.41 -3.86 -6.49
C PHE A 46 6.37 -4.50 -7.51
N TYR A 47 7.15 -3.70 -8.23
CA TYR A 47 8.14 -4.24 -9.16
C TYR A 47 9.16 -5.15 -8.46
N ILE A 48 9.76 -4.71 -7.35
CA ILE A 48 10.82 -5.46 -6.66
C ILE A 48 10.30 -6.68 -5.89
N THR A 49 9.05 -6.65 -5.42
CA THR A 49 8.46 -7.75 -4.64
C THR A 49 7.70 -8.75 -5.50
N SER A 50 7.17 -8.33 -6.65
CA SER A 50 6.21 -9.12 -7.42
C SER A 50 6.66 -9.34 -8.86
N ILE A 51 6.80 -8.28 -9.68
CA ILE A 51 7.10 -8.42 -11.12
C ILE A 51 8.46 -9.10 -11.33
N LYS A 52 9.52 -8.57 -10.74
CA LYS A 52 10.89 -9.06 -10.95
C LYS A 52 11.09 -10.48 -10.38
N PRO A 53 10.70 -10.81 -9.14
CA PRO A 53 10.87 -12.17 -8.61
C PRO A 53 10.00 -13.23 -9.31
N CYS A 54 8.84 -12.84 -9.85
CA CYS A 54 7.97 -13.75 -10.61
C CYS A 54 8.40 -13.93 -12.08
N GLY A 55 9.50 -13.29 -12.52
CA GLY A 55 10.00 -13.38 -13.89
C GLY A 55 9.03 -12.83 -14.94
N ILE A 56 8.22 -11.83 -14.58
CA ILE A 56 7.28 -11.21 -15.52
C ILE A 56 8.04 -10.18 -16.35
N ASN A 57 8.20 -10.46 -17.64
CA ASN A 57 8.92 -9.59 -18.58
C ASN A 57 7.96 -8.75 -19.45
N ASN A 58 6.71 -9.22 -19.61
CA ASN A 58 5.69 -8.56 -20.41
C ASN A 58 4.83 -7.62 -19.55
N TYR A 59 5.39 -6.48 -19.15
CA TYR A 59 4.71 -5.49 -18.32
C TYR A 59 4.95 -4.06 -18.80
N LEU A 60 4.02 -3.17 -18.49
CA LEU A 60 4.21 -1.74 -18.66
C LEU A 60 3.50 -0.97 -17.54
N PHE A 61 4.26 -0.19 -16.78
CA PHE A 61 3.67 0.84 -15.95
C PHE A 61 3.16 1.98 -16.83
N VAL A 62 1.97 2.48 -16.52
CA VAL A 62 1.32 3.54 -17.29
C VAL A 62 1.20 4.77 -16.39
N GLY A 63 2.07 5.74 -16.62
CA GLY A 63 2.14 6.97 -15.85
C GLY A 63 1.08 7.97 -16.25
N VAL A 64 0.45 8.61 -15.27
CA VAL A 64 -0.38 9.82 -15.47
C VAL A 64 0.41 11.11 -15.19
N SER A 65 1.74 11.01 -15.04
CA SER A 65 2.67 12.12 -15.03
C SER A 65 4.03 11.69 -15.57
N THR A 66 4.75 12.61 -16.21
CA THR A 66 6.15 12.36 -16.60
C THR A 66 7.04 12.11 -15.38
N ALA A 67 6.79 12.79 -14.26
CA ALA A 67 7.56 12.61 -13.03
C ALA A 67 7.55 11.16 -12.51
N ALA A 68 6.36 10.52 -12.50
CA ALA A 68 6.22 9.12 -12.07
C ALA A 68 7.01 8.17 -13.00
N CYS A 69 6.87 8.34 -14.32
CA CYS A 69 7.60 7.48 -15.26
C CYS A 69 9.10 7.74 -15.28
N ASP A 70 9.56 8.97 -15.13
CA ASP A 70 10.99 9.29 -15.08
C ASP A 70 11.65 8.67 -13.85
N TYR A 71 10.94 8.65 -12.72
CA TYR A 71 11.40 7.94 -11.53
C TYR A 71 11.59 6.43 -11.81
N LEU A 72 10.61 5.78 -12.45
CA LEU A 72 10.69 4.34 -12.76
C LEU A 72 11.75 4.04 -13.83
N ARG A 73 11.82 4.83 -14.91
CA ARG A 73 12.81 4.66 -15.98
C ARG A 73 14.25 4.82 -15.47
N ARG A 74 14.52 5.74 -14.55
CA ARG A 74 15.84 5.88 -13.90
C ARG A 74 16.27 4.63 -13.13
N LYS A 75 15.31 3.79 -12.73
CA LYS A 75 15.55 2.49 -12.08
C LYS A 75 15.54 1.32 -13.07
N GLY A 76 15.49 1.58 -14.38
CA GLY A 76 15.45 0.57 -15.43
C GLY A 76 14.09 -0.13 -15.57
N ILE A 77 13.00 0.49 -15.10
CA ILE A 77 11.65 -0.08 -15.12
C ILE A 77 10.84 0.53 -16.26
N SER A 78 10.21 -0.32 -17.09
CA SER A 78 9.39 0.11 -18.22
C SER A 78 8.19 0.94 -17.76
N CYS A 79 8.12 2.20 -18.20
CA CYS A 79 6.98 3.10 -17.95
C CYS A 79 6.68 3.99 -19.16
N TYR A 80 5.41 4.13 -19.50
CA TYR A 80 4.92 5.03 -20.55
C TYR A 80 4.04 6.13 -19.94
N THR A 81 4.33 7.38 -20.27
CA THR A 81 3.49 8.51 -19.86
C THR A 81 2.28 8.57 -20.78
N TYR A 82 1.10 8.19 -20.28
CA TYR A 82 -0.13 8.17 -21.06
C TYR A 82 -0.73 9.56 -21.23
N ILE A 83 -0.67 10.36 -20.16
CA ILE A 83 -1.16 11.73 -20.08
C ILE A 83 -0.43 12.47 -18.94
N GLU A 84 -0.49 13.81 -18.93
CA GLU A 84 -0.16 14.65 -17.76
C GLU A 84 -1.45 15.03 -17.03
N ASP A 85 -1.71 14.41 -15.87
CA ASP A 85 -2.84 14.72 -14.99
C ASP A 85 -2.42 15.79 -13.97
N SER A 86 -3.26 16.82 -13.80
CA SER A 86 -2.97 17.93 -12.88
C SER A 86 -2.92 17.52 -11.41
N ASP A 87 -3.52 16.38 -11.04
CA ASP A 87 -3.59 15.86 -9.68
C ASP A 87 -2.69 14.62 -9.49
N ALA A 88 -1.68 14.44 -10.35
CA ALA A 88 -0.77 13.30 -10.26
C ALA A 88 0.05 13.27 -8.95
N ASP A 89 0.30 14.44 -8.35
CA ASP A 89 1.06 14.58 -7.10
C ASP A 89 0.16 14.54 -5.85
N VAL A 90 -1.16 14.46 -6.03
CA VAL A 90 -2.14 14.44 -4.94
C VAL A 90 -2.67 13.03 -4.73
N GLU A 91 -2.57 12.53 -3.50
CA GLU A 91 -3.22 11.29 -3.11
C GLU A 91 -4.74 11.47 -3.20
N SER A 92 -5.38 10.67 -4.05
CA SER A 92 -6.82 10.77 -4.27
C SER A 92 -7.57 9.89 -3.27
N ALA A 93 -8.36 10.50 -2.38
CA ALA A 93 -9.29 9.75 -1.53
C ALA A 93 -10.28 8.94 -2.37
N PHE A 94 -10.70 7.77 -1.86
CA PHE A 94 -11.68 6.92 -2.53
C PHE A 94 -12.96 7.69 -2.91
N ASN A 95 -13.45 7.48 -4.14
CA ASN A 95 -14.59 8.19 -4.74
C ASN A 95 -14.45 9.73 -4.89
N SER A 96 -13.27 10.32 -4.66
CA SER A 96 -13.03 11.73 -4.98
C SER A 96 -13.04 11.99 -6.50
N PRO A 97 -13.28 13.23 -6.98
CA PRO A 97 -13.22 13.56 -8.41
C PRO A 97 -11.88 13.20 -9.06
N ALA A 98 -10.76 13.41 -8.35
CA ALA A 98 -9.43 13.03 -8.82
C ALA A 98 -9.28 11.51 -8.93
N PHE A 99 -9.83 10.74 -7.97
CA PHE A 99 -9.89 9.29 -8.06
C PHE A 99 -10.69 8.84 -9.28
N LEU A 100 -11.90 9.40 -9.49
CA LEU A 100 -12.76 9.09 -10.63
C LEU A 100 -12.08 9.36 -11.98
N ARG A 101 -11.33 10.45 -12.09
CA ARG A 101 -10.53 10.78 -13.29
C ARG A 101 -9.43 9.74 -13.53
N LYS A 102 -8.65 9.37 -12.50
CA LYS A 102 -7.60 8.35 -12.61
C LYS A 102 -8.17 6.99 -13.00
N THR A 103 -9.31 6.59 -12.45
CA THR A 103 -10.00 5.35 -12.83
C THR A 103 -10.56 5.36 -14.27
N ASN A 104 -10.91 6.55 -14.79
CA ASN A 104 -11.27 6.70 -16.20
C ASN A 104 -10.06 6.47 -17.13
N LEU A 105 -8.89 6.98 -16.75
CA LEU A 105 -7.66 6.75 -17.51
C LEU A 105 -7.29 5.25 -17.56
N ARG A 106 -7.47 4.53 -16.45
CA ARG A 106 -7.34 3.06 -16.43
C ARG A 106 -8.29 2.39 -17.43
N THR A 107 -9.55 2.80 -17.45
CA THR A 107 -10.53 2.25 -18.41
C THR A 107 -10.12 2.53 -19.85
N GLU A 108 -9.60 3.73 -20.14
CA GLU A 108 -9.19 4.14 -21.48
C GLU A 108 -7.94 3.40 -21.97
N MET A 109 -6.91 3.27 -21.13
CA MET A 109 -5.69 2.55 -21.50
C MET A 109 -5.98 1.06 -21.76
N ILE A 110 -6.86 0.44 -20.97
CA ILE A 110 -7.26 -0.96 -21.18
C ILE A 110 -8.03 -1.07 -22.50
N LEU A 111 -8.97 -0.16 -22.77
CA LEU A 111 -9.73 -0.19 -24.02
C LEU A 111 -8.83 -0.04 -25.26
N ASP A 112 -7.83 0.85 -25.21
CA ASP A 112 -6.86 1.01 -26.31
C ASP A 112 -6.03 -0.26 -26.55
N ALA A 113 -5.63 -0.98 -25.48
CA ALA A 113 -4.95 -2.27 -25.60
C ALA A 113 -5.86 -3.35 -26.20
N LEU A 114 -7.11 -3.46 -25.72
CA LEU A 114 -8.08 -4.45 -26.23
C LEU A 114 -8.41 -4.20 -27.71
N LEU A 115 -8.56 -2.94 -28.13
CA LEU A 115 -8.77 -2.57 -29.53
C LEU A 115 -7.57 -2.92 -30.42
N ALA A 116 -6.36 -2.99 -29.85
CA ALA A 116 -5.15 -3.44 -30.53
C ALA A 116 -4.99 -4.98 -30.55
N GLY A 117 -5.95 -5.74 -30.00
CA GLY A 117 -5.88 -7.19 -29.92
C GLY A 117 -5.02 -7.72 -28.77
N ILE A 118 -4.67 -6.86 -27.80
CA ILE A 118 -3.75 -7.19 -26.70
C ILE A 118 -4.56 -7.64 -25.47
N THR A 119 -4.26 -8.83 -24.95
CA THR A 119 -4.83 -9.34 -23.69
C THR A 119 -4.13 -8.66 -22.52
N VAL A 120 -4.92 -8.14 -21.56
CA VAL A 120 -4.41 -7.31 -20.47
C VAL A 120 -4.62 -8.01 -19.14
N LEU A 121 -3.55 -8.18 -18.36
CA LEU A 121 -3.63 -8.37 -16.92
C LEU A 121 -3.56 -6.99 -16.25
N GLN A 122 -4.71 -6.48 -15.83
CA GLN A 122 -4.79 -5.23 -15.09
C GLN A 122 -4.50 -5.49 -13.61
N THR A 123 -3.62 -4.68 -13.02
CA THR A 123 -3.34 -4.71 -11.57
C THR A 123 -3.22 -3.31 -10.98
N ASP A 124 -3.65 -3.15 -9.74
CA ASP A 124 -3.25 -2.05 -8.87
C ASP A 124 -1.81 -2.29 -8.36
N VAL A 125 -1.16 -1.23 -7.87
CA VAL A 125 0.24 -1.26 -7.40
C VAL A 125 0.38 -1.65 -5.93
N ASP A 126 -0.74 -1.85 -5.23
CA ASP A 126 -0.84 -2.33 -3.86
C ASP A 126 -1.27 -3.82 -3.82
N VAL A 127 -0.83 -4.57 -4.82
CA VAL A 127 -0.98 -6.02 -4.93
C VAL A 127 0.37 -6.69 -4.72
N ILE A 128 0.39 -7.90 -4.15
CA ILE A 128 1.58 -8.74 -4.02
C ILE A 128 1.39 -10.03 -4.81
N PHE A 129 2.35 -10.35 -5.67
CA PHE A 129 2.42 -11.66 -6.33
C PHE A 129 3.39 -12.55 -5.57
N ARG A 130 2.89 -13.72 -5.17
CA ARG A 130 3.69 -14.82 -4.63
C ARG A 130 4.18 -15.75 -5.74
N LYS A 131 3.45 -15.80 -6.86
CA LYS A 131 3.75 -16.55 -8.08
C LYS A 131 3.32 -15.75 -9.29
N ASN A 132 3.90 -16.03 -10.46
CA ASN A 132 3.44 -15.46 -11.72
C ASN A 132 1.97 -15.88 -11.96
N PRO A 133 1.02 -14.93 -12.08
CA PRO A 133 -0.40 -15.25 -12.24
C PRO A 133 -0.79 -15.67 -13.66
N PHE A 134 0.01 -15.32 -14.69
CA PHE A 134 -0.35 -15.59 -16.09
C PHE A 134 -0.62 -17.07 -16.40
N PRO A 135 0.24 -18.03 -16.01
CA PRO A 135 0.04 -19.44 -16.38
C PRO A 135 -1.30 -20.01 -15.90
N GLU A 136 -1.75 -19.64 -14.70
CA GLU A 136 -3.02 -20.11 -14.16
C GLU A 136 -4.21 -19.41 -14.79
N MET A 137 -4.14 -18.08 -14.92
CA MET A 137 -5.27 -17.28 -15.41
C MET A 137 -5.53 -17.48 -16.91
N LEU A 138 -4.48 -17.68 -17.71
CA LEU A 138 -4.59 -17.88 -19.17
C LEU A 138 -5.20 -19.24 -19.55
N LEU A 139 -5.20 -20.22 -18.64
CA LEU A 139 -5.86 -21.53 -18.84
C LEU A 139 -7.38 -21.48 -18.67
N LEU A 140 -7.91 -20.45 -17.98
CA LEU A 140 -9.33 -20.34 -17.71
C LEU A 140 -10.11 -19.99 -18.98
N TYR A 141 -11.16 -20.74 -19.33
CA TYR A 141 -11.96 -20.44 -20.52
C TYR A 141 -12.99 -19.32 -20.28
N SER A 142 -12.51 -18.08 -20.25
CA SER A 142 -13.29 -16.88 -19.89
C SER A 142 -12.98 -15.70 -20.82
N ASP A 143 -13.85 -14.70 -20.86
CA ASP A 143 -13.52 -13.39 -21.45
C ASP A 143 -12.83 -12.50 -20.40
N ILE A 144 -13.28 -12.59 -19.14
CA ILE A 144 -12.69 -11.92 -17.98
C ILE A 144 -12.48 -12.94 -16.86
N SER A 145 -11.28 -12.94 -16.26
CA SER A 145 -10.98 -13.66 -15.02
C SER A 145 -10.67 -12.63 -13.93
N VAL A 146 -11.42 -12.61 -12.84
CA VAL A 146 -11.42 -11.48 -11.90
C VAL A 146 -11.31 -11.92 -10.44
N LEU A 147 -10.56 -11.15 -9.66
CA LEU A 147 -10.48 -11.34 -8.22
C LEU A 147 -11.83 -10.99 -7.54
N TRP A 148 -12.22 -11.79 -6.55
CA TRP A 148 -13.46 -11.56 -5.81
C TRP A 148 -13.27 -10.60 -4.64
N ASP A 149 -14.07 -9.54 -4.60
CA ASP A 149 -14.02 -8.50 -3.57
C ASP A 149 -15.16 -8.65 -2.55
N TYR A 150 -15.34 -9.90 -2.08
CA TYR A 150 -16.34 -10.35 -1.10
C TYR A 150 -17.82 -10.20 -1.51
N SER A 151 -18.24 -9.04 -2.01
CA SER A 151 -19.60 -8.78 -2.50
C SER A 151 -19.66 -8.48 -3.99
N ASN A 152 -18.57 -8.01 -4.58
CA ASN A 152 -18.50 -7.53 -5.97
C ASN A 152 -17.23 -8.05 -6.65
N ILE A 153 -17.11 -7.85 -7.97
CA ILE A 153 -15.83 -8.08 -8.65
C ILE A 153 -14.82 -6.96 -8.33
N ASN A 154 -13.53 -7.31 -8.33
CA ASN A 154 -12.46 -6.36 -8.09
C ASN A 154 -11.91 -5.77 -9.40
N ALA A 155 -11.87 -4.44 -9.53
CA ALA A 155 -11.28 -3.75 -10.69
C ALA A 155 -9.75 -3.60 -10.60
N GLY A 156 -9.18 -3.86 -9.43
CA GLY A 156 -7.75 -3.76 -9.15
C GLY A 156 -6.94 -5.01 -9.48
N PHE A 157 -7.56 -6.15 -9.82
CA PHE A 157 -6.86 -7.33 -10.32
C PHE A 157 -7.75 -8.22 -11.20
N LEU A 158 -7.51 -8.19 -12.51
CA LEU A 158 -8.26 -8.99 -13.48
C LEU A 158 -7.51 -9.19 -14.80
N LEU A 159 -7.68 -10.36 -15.41
CA LEU A 159 -7.25 -10.66 -16.76
C LEU A 159 -8.42 -10.45 -17.73
N ILE A 160 -8.20 -9.64 -18.76
CA ILE A 160 -9.20 -9.29 -19.77
C ILE A 160 -8.67 -9.74 -21.14
N ARG A 161 -9.30 -10.74 -21.75
CA ARG A 161 -8.92 -11.23 -23.08
C ARG A 161 -9.35 -10.24 -24.15
N ALA A 162 -8.50 -9.99 -25.14
CA ALA A 162 -8.88 -9.16 -26.28
C ALA A 162 -9.90 -9.88 -27.17
N ASN A 163 -11.15 -9.41 -27.18
CA ASN A 163 -12.18 -9.83 -28.11
C ASN A 163 -13.31 -8.80 -28.19
N GLU A 164 -14.26 -9.00 -29.10
CA GLU A 164 -15.37 -8.06 -29.30
C GLU A 164 -16.23 -7.84 -28.04
N ARG A 165 -16.36 -8.86 -27.18
CA ARG A 165 -17.18 -8.77 -25.97
C ARG A 165 -16.51 -7.88 -24.93
N THR A 166 -15.21 -8.07 -24.68
CA THR A 166 -14.46 -7.26 -23.71
C THR A 166 -14.25 -5.84 -24.19
N VAL A 167 -14.06 -5.63 -25.50
CA VAL A 167 -14.09 -4.29 -26.12
C VAL A 167 -15.45 -3.62 -25.88
N TRP A 168 -16.56 -4.34 -26.07
CA TRP A 168 -17.89 -3.82 -25.78
C TRP A 168 -18.07 -3.48 -24.29
N ILE A 169 -17.64 -4.36 -23.39
CA ILE A 169 -17.71 -4.12 -21.92
C ILE A 169 -16.98 -2.82 -21.58
N TYR A 170 -15.72 -2.67 -22.00
CA TYR A 170 -14.93 -1.48 -21.65
C TYR A 170 -15.42 -0.21 -22.34
N ASP A 171 -16.02 -0.29 -23.53
CA ASP A 171 -16.74 0.83 -24.15
C ASP A 171 -17.97 1.26 -23.32
N GLN A 172 -18.72 0.31 -22.75
CA GLN A 172 -19.83 0.63 -21.83
C GLN A 172 -19.35 1.20 -20.50
N VAL A 173 -18.28 0.65 -19.92
CA VAL A 173 -17.67 1.18 -18.69
C VAL A 173 -17.25 2.63 -18.93
N LYS A 174 -16.51 2.92 -20.00
CA LYS A 174 -16.09 4.28 -20.38
C LYS A 174 -17.28 5.24 -20.52
N LYS A 175 -18.38 4.80 -21.14
CA LYS A 175 -19.60 5.61 -21.27
C LYS A 175 -20.24 5.89 -19.92
N LYS A 176 -20.31 4.89 -19.03
CA LYS A 176 -20.92 5.02 -17.71
C LYS A 176 -20.12 5.92 -16.79
N THR A 177 -18.81 5.74 -16.73
CA THR A 177 -17.96 6.53 -15.84
C THR A 177 -17.91 8.01 -16.25
N ARG A 178 -17.92 8.30 -17.57
CA ARG A 178 -18.02 9.68 -18.10
C ARG A 178 -19.38 10.32 -17.86
N ARG A 179 -20.49 9.58 -18.03
CA ARG A 179 -21.86 10.14 -17.95
C ARG A 179 -22.38 10.27 -16.52
N TYR A 180 -22.06 9.32 -15.65
CA TYR A 180 -22.67 9.21 -14.33
C TYR A 180 -21.70 9.55 -13.18
N THR A 181 -20.49 10.04 -13.49
CA THR A 181 -19.41 10.27 -12.50
C THR A 181 -19.23 9.07 -11.57
N MET A 182 -19.35 7.87 -12.15
CA MET A 182 -19.31 6.60 -11.45
C MET A 182 -17.87 6.09 -11.40
N ASN A 183 -17.50 5.49 -10.27
CA ASN A 183 -16.24 4.77 -10.10
C ASN A 183 -16.15 3.59 -11.09
N ASP A 184 -14.97 3.33 -11.67
CA ASP A 184 -14.75 2.25 -12.64
C ASP A 184 -15.14 0.88 -12.08
N GLN A 185 -14.90 0.60 -10.80
CA GLN A 185 -15.28 -0.68 -10.19
C GLN A 185 -16.80 -0.89 -10.22
N ILE A 186 -17.59 0.14 -9.89
CA ILE A 186 -19.06 0.05 -9.92
C ILE A 186 -19.55 -0.08 -11.37
N ALA A 187 -18.96 0.70 -12.28
CA ALA A 187 -19.33 0.65 -13.70
C ALA A 187 -18.98 -0.70 -14.34
N LEU A 188 -17.82 -1.27 -13.99
CA LEU A 188 -17.36 -2.58 -14.43
C LEU A 188 -18.27 -3.68 -13.87
N ASP A 189 -18.50 -3.70 -12.55
CA ASP A 189 -19.37 -4.69 -11.90
C ASP A 189 -20.76 -4.72 -12.52
N TYR A 190 -21.39 -3.55 -12.69
CA TYR A 190 -22.69 -3.43 -13.35
C TYR A 190 -22.67 -4.00 -14.77
N THR A 191 -21.64 -3.65 -15.56
CA THR A 191 -21.56 -4.03 -16.98
C THR A 191 -21.27 -5.52 -17.15
N VAL A 192 -20.37 -6.06 -16.33
CA VAL A 192 -20.00 -7.46 -16.30
C VAL A 192 -21.18 -8.32 -15.84
N ASN A 193 -21.90 -7.90 -14.79
CA ASN A 193 -23.09 -8.60 -14.32
C ASN A 193 -24.17 -8.65 -15.40
N ALA A 194 -24.48 -7.51 -16.05
CA ALA A 194 -25.44 -7.49 -17.17
C ALA A 194 -24.99 -8.44 -18.30
N CYS A 195 -23.72 -8.36 -18.69
CA CYS A 195 -23.16 -9.20 -19.75
C CYS A 195 -23.22 -10.71 -19.43
N SER A 196 -22.97 -11.08 -18.17
CA SER A 196 -23.01 -12.45 -17.68
C SER A 196 -24.43 -13.00 -17.59
N VAL A 197 -25.37 -12.22 -17.02
CA VAL A 197 -26.79 -12.59 -16.89
C VAL A 197 -27.43 -12.87 -18.25
N TYR A 198 -27.11 -12.07 -19.26
CA TYR A 198 -27.60 -12.29 -20.63
C TYR A 198 -26.74 -13.29 -21.45
N LYS A 199 -25.78 -13.98 -20.82
CA LYS A 199 -24.86 -14.95 -21.43
C LYS A 199 -24.10 -14.41 -22.66
N TYR A 200 -23.85 -13.10 -22.68
CA TYR A 200 -23.10 -12.44 -23.75
C TYR A 200 -21.59 -12.58 -23.59
N CYS A 201 -21.10 -12.80 -22.36
CA CYS A 201 -19.70 -13.06 -22.05
C CYS A 201 -19.53 -14.09 -20.94
N ARG A 202 -18.32 -14.65 -20.88
CA ARG A 202 -17.88 -15.59 -19.86
C ARG A 202 -17.02 -14.88 -18.83
N VAL A 203 -17.43 -14.94 -17.58
CA VAL A 203 -16.73 -14.32 -16.46
C VAL A 203 -16.39 -15.42 -15.47
N THR A 204 -15.14 -15.52 -15.09
CA THR A 204 -14.68 -16.49 -14.10
C THR A 204 -14.16 -15.73 -12.89
N VAL A 205 -14.76 -15.99 -11.74
CA VAL A 205 -14.19 -15.56 -10.46
C VAL A 205 -12.99 -16.46 -10.15
N LEU A 206 -11.85 -15.86 -9.84
CA LEU A 206 -10.63 -16.57 -9.48
C LEU A 206 -10.81 -17.33 -8.17
N GLU A 207 -10.08 -18.43 -8.01
CA GLU A 207 -10.16 -19.25 -6.79
C GLU A 207 -9.76 -18.42 -5.56
N THR A 208 -10.71 -18.15 -4.67
CA THR A 208 -10.52 -17.25 -3.54
C THR A 208 -9.50 -17.74 -2.52
N SER A 209 -9.17 -19.04 -2.51
CA SER A 209 -8.11 -19.62 -1.68
C SER A 209 -6.70 -19.19 -2.16
N ARG A 210 -6.54 -18.89 -3.46
CA ARG A 210 -5.27 -18.57 -4.12
C ARG A 210 -5.14 -17.08 -4.48
N PHE A 211 -6.26 -16.42 -4.76
CA PHE A 211 -6.34 -15.01 -5.12
C PHE A 211 -7.12 -14.27 -4.04
N GLN A 212 -6.40 -13.75 -3.06
CA GLN A 212 -7.00 -13.18 -1.85
C GLN A 212 -7.23 -11.68 -1.99
N ASN A 213 -8.42 -11.21 -1.62
CA ASN A 213 -8.63 -9.81 -1.28
C ASN A 213 -8.08 -9.51 0.13
N GLY A 214 -7.98 -8.24 0.46
CA GLY A 214 -7.39 -7.76 1.69
C GLY A 214 -8.21 -8.10 2.93
N LYS A 215 -9.54 -8.19 2.81
CA LYS A 215 -10.39 -8.64 3.91
C LYS A 215 -10.09 -10.10 4.27
N SER A 216 -10.13 -10.99 3.28
CA SER A 216 -9.88 -12.42 3.49
C SER A 216 -8.46 -12.70 3.99
N TYR A 217 -7.46 -11.98 3.48
CA TYR A 217 -6.06 -12.21 3.88
C TYR A 217 -5.69 -11.53 5.21
N PHE A 218 -5.94 -10.22 5.35
CA PHE A 218 -5.45 -9.45 6.51
C PHE A 218 -6.42 -9.48 7.69
N GLU A 219 -7.73 -9.42 7.46
CA GLU A 219 -8.73 -9.35 8.53
C GLU A 219 -9.16 -10.75 8.97
N ASP A 220 -9.83 -11.49 8.09
CA ASP A 220 -10.43 -12.79 8.41
C ASP A 220 -9.33 -13.86 8.58
N GLY A 221 -8.26 -13.77 7.78
CA GLY A 221 -7.06 -14.59 7.92
C GLY A 221 -6.13 -14.16 9.07
N HIS A 222 -6.44 -13.07 9.78
CA HIS A 222 -5.66 -12.57 10.92
C HIS A 222 -4.16 -12.34 10.64
N ARG A 223 -3.80 -11.95 9.42
CA ARG A 223 -2.42 -11.58 9.05
C ARG A 223 -2.12 -10.15 9.47
N ILE A 224 -1.92 -9.94 10.77
CA ILE A 224 -1.62 -8.62 11.33
C ILE A 224 -0.12 -8.31 11.22
N PHE A 225 0.72 -9.32 11.48
CA PHE A 225 2.18 -9.18 11.48
C PHE A 225 2.85 -10.20 10.55
N SER A 226 4.11 -9.96 10.18
CA SER A 226 4.86 -10.79 9.24
C SER A 226 4.99 -12.28 9.59
N GLY A 227 4.89 -12.63 10.87
CA GLY A 227 5.02 -14.01 11.38
C GLY A 227 3.79 -14.90 11.19
N ASP A 228 2.60 -14.33 11.00
CA ASP A 228 1.38 -15.10 10.72
C ASP A 228 1.39 -15.52 9.24
N ASN A 229 0.82 -16.64 8.79
CA ASN A 229 0.70 -16.92 7.35
C ASN A 229 -0.62 -17.63 7.03
N PRO A 230 -1.69 -16.88 6.72
CA PRO A 230 -2.99 -17.49 6.46
C PRO A 230 -3.08 -18.19 5.10
N CYS A 231 -2.08 -18.02 4.24
CA CYS A 231 -2.16 -18.53 2.88
C CYS A 231 -0.80 -18.99 2.35
N THR A 232 -0.58 -20.30 2.42
CA THR A 232 0.65 -20.95 1.95
C THR A 232 0.70 -21.13 0.43
N ASN A 233 -0.45 -21.19 -0.23
CA ASN A 233 -0.58 -21.43 -1.67
C ASN A 233 -1.09 -20.22 -2.47
N CYS A 234 -1.09 -19.03 -1.86
CA CYS A 234 -1.49 -17.80 -2.54
C CYS A 234 -0.65 -17.54 -3.78
N VAL A 235 -1.30 -17.03 -4.81
CA VAL A 235 -0.71 -16.51 -6.04
C VAL A 235 -0.70 -14.98 -5.95
N VAL A 236 -1.82 -14.39 -5.55
CA VAL A 236 -2.03 -12.95 -5.50
C VAL A 236 -2.69 -12.56 -4.19
N ILE A 237 -2.23 -11.46 -3.60
CA ILE A 237 -2.81 -10.84 -2.41
C ILE A 237 -3.02 -9.36 -2.70
N HIS A 238 -4.26 -8.88 -2.68
CA HIS A 238 -4.57 -7.47 -2.84
C HIS A 238 -4.64 -6.79 -1.47
N ASN A 239 -3.95 -5.65 -1.30
CA ASN A 239 -4.01 -4.82 -0.10
C ASN A 239 -5.17 -3.80 -0.12
N ASN A 240 -6.36 -4.26 -0.49
CA ASN A 240 -7.59 -3.50 -0.33
C ASN A 240 -8.22 -3.73 1.06
N TYR A 241 -9.42 -3.18 1.32
CA TYR A 241 -10.00 -3.08 2.68
C TYR A 241 -9.09 -2.34 3.68
N ILE A 242 -8.52 -1.24 3.20
CA ILE A 242 -7.75 -0.27 4.00
C ILE A 242 -7.75 1.06 3.25
N VAL A 243 -7.88 2.16 4.00
CA VAL A 243 -8.01 3.50 3.44
C VAL A 243 -6.69 4.26 3.60
N SER A 244 -6.33 5.03 2.56
CA SER A 244 -5.09 5.79 2.39
C SER A 244 -3.86 4.97 2.00
N LYS A 245 -2.99 5.61 1.21
CA LYS A 245 -1.65 5.14 0.87
C LYS A 245 -0.83 4.87 2.12
N SER A 246 -0.80 5.81 3.06
CA SER A 246 0.02 5.71 4.26
C SER A 246 -0.26 4.42 5.07
N ALA A 247 -1.54 4.07 5.22
CA ALA A 247 -1.97 2.86 5.90
C ALA A 247 -1.65 1.59 5.08
N LYS A 248 -1.81 1.63 3.75
CA LYS A 248 -1.40 0.53 2.85
C LYS A 248 0.11 0.22 2.97
N VAL A 249 0.93 1.27 2.91
CA VAL A 249 2.40 1.17 3.06
C VAL A 249 2.74 0.64 4.45
N TYR A 250 2.12 1.17 5.51
CA TYR A 250 2.36 0.70 6.88
C TYR A 250 1.99 -0.77 7.06
N ARG A 251 0.85 -1.23 6.54
CA ARG A 251 0.46 -2.64 6.58
C ARG A 251 1.43 -3.54 5.83
N PHE A 252 1.96 -3.10 4.68
CA PHE A 252 3.01 -3.84 3.97
C PHE A 252 4.31 -3.93 4.75
N LYS A 253 4.72 -2.85 5.42
CA LYS A 253 5.89 -2.86 6.30
C LYS A 253 5.71 -3.84 7.46
N GLU A 254 4.57 -3.78 8.16
CA GLU A 254 4.24 -4.71 9.26
C GLU A 254 4.27 -6.19 8.84
N ASN A 255 4.03 -6.46 7.56
CA ASN A 255 3.93 -7.81 7.02
C ASN A 255 5.14 -8.28 6.24
N HIS A 256 6.24 -7.52 6.22
CA HIS A 256 7.44 -7.78 5.42
C HIS A 256 7.12 -7.92 3.91
N MET A 257 6.23 -7.06 3.42
CA MET A 257 5.85 -6.92 2.02
C MET A 257 6.33 -5.59 1.41
N TRP A 258 7.10 -4.81 2.17
CA TRP A 258 7.70 -3.55 1.74
C TRP A 258 9.23 -3.67 1.68
N TYR A 259 9.80 -3.68 0.48
CA TYR A 259 11.24 -3.76 0.24
C TYR A 259 11.83 -2.48 -0.37
N ASN A 260 10.99 -1.46 -0.57
CA ASN A 260 11.47 -0.16 -1.02
C ASN A 260 12.29 0.49 0.10
N ASN A 261 13.61 0.42 -0.07
CA ASN A 261 14.63 0.86 0.87
C ASN A 261 15.22 2.24 0.49
N GLU A 262 14.42 3.10 -0.15
CA GLU A 262 14.85 4.48 -0.39
C GLU A 262 15.19 5.21 0.91
N ASN A 263 16.16 6.13 0.82
CA ASN A 263 16.71 6.86 1.97
C ASN A 263 17.22 5.95 3.09
N GLU A 264 17.69 4.74 2.73
CA GLU A 264 18.20 3.74 3.68
C GLU A 264 17.18 3.38 4.78
N TYR A 265 15.89 3.29 4.43
CA TYR A 265 14.81 3.08 5.40
C TYR A 265 15.09 1.92 6.38
N TYR A 266 15.53 0.78 5.86
CA TYR A 266 15.94 -0.41 6.61
C TYR A 266 17.45 -0.51 6.81
N THR A 267 18.24 -0.15 5.80
CA THR A 267 19.69 -0.46 5.79
C THR A 267 20.57 0.61 6.43
N SER A 268 20.00 1.68 7.00
CA SER A 268 20.83 2.79 7.50
C SER A 268 21.77 2.36 8.62
N GLN A 269 23.06 2.54 8.38
CA GLN A 269 24.09 2.31 9.39
C GLN A 269 24.28 3.52 10.32
N LYS A 270 23.58 4.64 10.08
CA LYS A 270 23.75 5.89 10.84
C LYS A 270 22.63 6.13 11.85
N ASN A 271 21.44 5.58 11.60
CA ASN A 271 20.28 5.83 12.44
C ASN A 271 20.39 5.08 13.77
N ASN A 272 20.07 5.80 14.84
CA ASN A 272 19.85 5.24 16.16
C ASN A 272 18.35 5.17 16.44
N TYR A 273 17.96 4.18 17.21
CA TYR A 273 16.57 3.83 17.44
C TYR A 273 16.25 3.80 18.93
N ILE A 274 14.97 3.90 19.20
CA ILE A 274 14.38 3.70 20.52
C ILE A 274 13.11 2.89 20.36
N THR A 275 12.90 1.90 21.21
CA THR A 275 11.66 1.15 21.33
C THR A 275 11.24 1.15 22.80
N PHE A 276 10.06 0.64 23.10
CA PHE A 276 9.51 0.73 24.43
C PHE A 276 8.59 -0.43 24.78
N ASP A 277 8.54 -0.72 26.07
CA ASP A 277 7.68 -1.75 26.63
C ASP A 277 6.23 -1.28 26.74
N MET A 278 5.31 -2.20 26.43
CA MET A 278 3.85 -2.04 26.52
C MET A 278 3.22 -3.07 27.47
N SER A 279 4.03 -3.83 28.20
CA SER A 279 3.57 -4.87 29.13
C SER A 279 2.63 -4.33 30.20
N GLU A 280 2.86 -3.09 30.66
CA GLU A 280 2.10 -2.42 31.72
C GLU A 280 1.10 -1.36 31.20
N ALA A 281 0.85 -1.28 29.88
CA ALA A 281 -0.10 -0.33 29.29
C ALA A 281 -1.33 -1.08 28.75
N PHE A 282 -2.40 -1.10 29.53
CA PHE A 282 -3.61 -1.91 29.22
C PHE A 282 -4.74 -1.07 28.64
N THR A 283 -4.84 0.20 29.03
CA THR A 283 -5.85 1.13 28.53
C THR A 283 -5.39 1.86 27.27
N PHE A 284 -6.32 2.35 26.47
CA PHE A 284 -6.00 3.20 25.31
C PHE A 284 -5.14 4.40 25.71
N GLU A 285 -5.46 5.04 26.84
CA GLU A 285 -4.77 6.25 27.31
C GLU A 285 -3.34 5.97 27.78
N GLU A 286 -3.10 4.86 28.48
CA GLU A 286 -1.75 4.43 28.84
C GLU A 286 -0.90 4.13 27.61
N GLN A 287 -1.48 3.45 26.61
CA GLN A 287 -0.80 3.14 25.36
C GLN A 287 -0.48 4.41 24.56
N ARG A 288 -1.42 5.36 24.52
CA ARG A 288 -1.25 6.68 23.91
C ARG A 288 -0.14 7.47 24.61
N LYS A 289 -0.13 7.49 25.94
CA LYS A 289 0.90 8.17 26.75
C LYS A 289 2.28 7.51 26.58
N ALA A 290 2.36 6.19 26.56
CA ALA A 290 3.60 5.47 26.27
C ALA A 290 4.20 5.87 24.92
N LEU A 291 3.39 5.86 23.85
CA LEU A 291 3.81 6.25 22.51
C LEU A 291 4.24 7.73 22.47
N ALA A 292 3.45 8.62 23.08
CA ALA A 292 3.78 10.04 23.14
C ALA A 292 5.13 10.29 23.83
N ASN A 293 5.38 9.61 24.95
CA ASN A 293 6.65 9.71 25.67
C ASN A 293 7.81 9.12 24.86
N ALA A 294 7.61 7.98 24.18
CA ALA A 294 8.63 7.41 23.30
C ALA A 294 9.00 8.36 22.14
N LEU A 295 8.02 9.07 21.57
CA LEU A 295 8.25 10.11 20.56
C LEU A 295 9.04 11.30 21.13
N ALA A 296 8.76 11.69 22.38
CA ALA A 296 9.50 12.77 23.04
C ALA A 296 10.97 12.37 23.25
N PHE A 297 11.23 11.17 23.78
CA PHE A 297 12.58 10.63 23.88
C PHE A 297 13.27 10.54 22.50
N GLY A 298 12.54 10.08 21.47
CA GLY A 298 13.03 10.03 20.10
C GLY A 298 13.46 11.40 19.58
N GLN A 299 12.66 12.46 19.81
CA GLN A 299 13.01 13.82 19.43
C GLN A 299 14.23 14.33 20.20
N ILE A 300 14.23 14.20 21.53
CA ILE A 300 15.28 14.74 22.41
C ILE A 300 16.62 14.06 22.14
N LEU A 301 16.63 12.74 21.97
CA LEU A 301 17.84 11.94 21.72
C LEU A 301 18.19 11.79 20.24
N ARG A 302 17.39 12.37 19.34
CA ARG A 302 17.54 12.22 17.88
C ARG A 302 17.54 10.76 17.43
N ARG A 303 16.65 9.96 18.01
CA ARG A 303 16.45 8.53 17.73
C ARG A 303 15.11 8.30 17.03
N ILE A 304 15.06 7.33 16.13
CA ILE A 304 13.84 6.90 15.44
C ILE A 304 13.07 5.93 16.35
N VAL A 305 11.77 6.15 16.54
CA VAL A 305 10.94 5.29 17.37
C VAL A 305 10.55 4.02 16.63
N ILE A 306 10.94 2.85 17.12
CA ILE A 306 10.40 1.56 16.68
C ILE A 306 9.17 1.28 17.54
N LEU A 307 8.01 1.24 16.88
CA LEU A 307 6.73 1.01 17.55
C LEU A 307 6.69 -0.38 18.19
N PRO A 308 6.04 -0.55 19.33
CA PRO A 308 5.71 -1.87 19.85
C PRO A 308 4.45 -2.40 19.16
N LYS A 309 4.10 -3.66 19.45
CA LYS A 309 2.75 -4.15 19.20
C LYS A 309 1.80 -3.52 20.23
N PHE A 310 0.64 -3.07 19.78
CA PHE A 310 -0.39 -2.46 20.63
C PHE A 310 -1.39 -3.51 21.09
N ARG A 311 -2.17 -3.18 22.13
CA ARG A 311 -3.32 -3.97 22.58
C ARG A 311 -4.63 -3.30 22.18
N CYS A 312 -5.57 -4.09 21.69
CA CYS A 312 -6.88 -3.66 21.22
C CYS A 312 -7.93 -4.70 21.62
N GLU A 313 -9.21 -4.45 21.29
CA GLU A 313 -10.35 -5.24 21.76
C GLU A 313 -10.31 -5.44 23.29
N ASN A 314 -10.37 -4.34 24.05
CA ASN A 314 -10.29 -4.32 25.52
C ASN A 314 -8.99 -4.93 26.10
N GLY A 315 -7.89 -4.86 25.34
CA GLY A 315 -6.58 -5.28 25.83
C GLY A 315 -6.21 -6.74 25.54
N VAL A 316 -7.12 -7.50 24.90
CA VAL A 316 -7.01 -8.95 24.71
C VAL A 316 -6.13 -9.29 23.50
N LYS A 317 -6.28 -8.57 22.38
CA LYS A 317 -5.56 -8.87 21.13
C LYS A 317 -4.42 -7.91 20.89
N LEU A 318 -3.37 -8.42 20.25
CA LEU A 318 -2.29 -7.59 19.71
C LEU A 318 -2.69 -7.05 18.34
N CYS A 319 -2.40 -5.78 18.09
CA CYS A 319 -2.60 -5.14 16.78
C CYS A 319 -1.47 -4.18 16.41
N ALA A 320 -1.43 -3.86 15.12
CA ALA A 320 -0.62 -2.80 14.58
C ALA A 320 -1.23 -1.42 14.89
N MET A 321 -0.41 -0.37 14.79
CA MET A 321 -0.78 1.00 15.18
C MET A 321 -2.04 1.53 14.47
N ASN A 322 -2.23 1.12 13.22
CA ASN A 322 -3.32 1.55 12.36
C ASN A 322 -4.71 1.04 12.81
N SER A 323 -4.75 0.09 13.75
CA SER A 323 -5.98 -0.31 14.45
C SER A 323 -6.44 0.70 15.51
N LEU A 324 -5.54 1.58 15.96
CA LEU A 324 -5.80 2.59 17.01
C LEU A 324 -5.78 4.02 16.48
N PHE A 325 -4.89 4.32 15.53
CA PHE A 325 -4.63 5.68 15.05
C PHE A 325 -4.63 5.74 13.52
N LYS A 326 -5.01 6.90 12.96
CA LYS A 326 -4.91 7.14 11.51
C LYS A 326 -3.47 7.39 11.10
N ILE A 327 -2.87 6.49 10.32
CA ILE A 327 -1.47 6.63 9.86
C ILE A 327 -1.27 7.94 9.10
N SER A 328 -2.21 8.34 8.25
CA SER A 328 -2.12 9.59 7.49
C SER A 328 -2.05 10.85 8.36
N LYS A 329 -2.75 10.85 9.51
CA LYS A 329 -2.65 11.95 10.48
C LYS A 329 -1.34 11.90 11.25
N PHE A 330 -0.87 10.71 11.58
CA PHE A 330 0.38 10.52 12.29
C PHE A 330 1.59 10.96 11.45
N ASP A 331 1.61 10.55 10.19
CA ASP A 331 2.67 10.88 9.22
C ASP A 331 2.80 12.39 9.00
N ARG A 332 1.71 13.18 9.14
CA ARG A 332 1.78 14.65 9.04
C ARG A 332 2.81 15.27 10.00
N PHE A 333 3.06 14.64 11.14
CA PHE A 333 3.96 15.15 12.19
C PHE A 333 5.20 14.28 12.39
N PHE A 334 5.08 12.97 12.17
CA PHE A 334 6.10 11.99 12.54
C PHE A 334 6.61 11.15 11.38
N LEU A 335 6.30 11.49 10.11
CA LEU A 335 6.88 10.78 8.97
C LEU A 335 8.41 10.70 9.07
N ASN A 336 8.96 9.51 8.82
CA ASN A 336 10.38 9.16 8.98
C ASN A 336 10.94 9.17 10.42
N ARG A 337 10.15 9.57 11.43
CA ARG A 337 10.53 9.54 12.86
C ARG A 337 10.19 8.24 13.56
N TYR A 338 9.54 7.30 12.87
CA TYR A 338 9.22 5.99 13.41
C TYR A 338 9.46 4.84 12.42
N ARG A 339 9.38 3.61 12.95
CA ARG A 339 9.37 2.34 12.25
C ARG A 339 8.27 1.44 12.81
N GLU A 340 7.77 0.56 11.96
CA GLU A 340 6.78 -0.47 12.27
C GLU A 340 7.26 -1.47 13.33
N SER A 341 6.33 -2.20 13.95
CA SER A 341 6.65 -3.09 15.07
C SER A 341 7.51 -4.29 14.70
N THR A 342 7.47 -4.68 13.44
CA THR A 342 8.26 -5.78 12.89
C THR A 342 9.58 -5.33 12.26
N PHE A 343 9.96 -4.05 12.38
CA PHE A 343 11.16 -3.47 11.76
C PHE A 343 12.43 -4.25 12.07
N LEU A 344 12.72 -4.51 13.35
CA LEU A 344 13.95 -5.23 13.75
C LEU A 344 14.01 -6.67 13.25
N SER A 345 12.88 -7.25 12.84
CA SER A 345 12.82 -8.59 12.26
C SER A 345 12.88 -8.59 10.73
N HIS A 346 12.87 -7.41 10.10
CA HIS A 346 12.87 -7.31 8.65
C HIS A 346 14.24 -7.73 8.08
N PRO A 347 14.31 -8.56 7.01
CA PRO A 347 15.57 -9.10 6.50
C PRO A 347 16.59 -8.06 6.00
N GLN A 348 16.14 -6.85 5.67
CA GLN A 348 17.02 -5.76 5.23
C GLN A 348 17.64 -4.95 6.39
N VAL A 349 17.21 -5.17 7.64
CA VAL A 349 17.79 -4.48 8.79
C VAL A 349 19.14 -5.11 9.12
N PRO A 350 20.23 -4.31 9.21
CA PRO A 350 21.55 -4.84 9.55
C PRO A 350 21.57 -5.51 10.92
N SER A 351 22.27 -6.62 11.05
CA SER A 351 22.39 -7.38 12.30
C SER A 351 22.96 -6.55 13.45
N GLU A 352 23.80 -5.56 13.16
CA GLU A 352 24.39 -4.67 14.17
C GLU A 352 23.32 -3.83 14.89
N VAL A 353 22.23 -3.51 14.20
CA VAL A 353 21.09 -2.79 14.80
C VAL A 353 20.34 -3.70 15.75
N THR A 354 20.13 -4.97 15.39
CA THR A 354 19.31 -5.90 16.18
C THR A 354 20.02 -6.37 17.45
N ILE A 355 21.34 -6.60 17.40
CA ILE A 355 22.12 -7.07 18.55
C ILE A 355 22.51 -5.95 19.52
N SER A 356 22.54 -4.70 19.07
CA SER A 356 22.93 -3.54 19.89
C SER A 356 21.71 -2.92 20.59
N THR A 357 21.08 -3.71 21.48
CA THR A 357 19.93 -3.27 22.29
C THR A 357 20.31 -3.09 23.76
N LYS A 358 20.03 -1.91 24.31
CA LYS A 358 20.22 -1.60 25.73
C LYS A 358 18.90 -1.32 26.41
N GLN A 359 18.62 -2.05 27.47
CA GLN A 359 17.46 -1.81 28.32
C GLN A 359 17.70 -0.60 29.22
N VAL A 360 16.75 0.33 29.21
CA VAL A 360 16.76 1.56 29.99
C VAL A 360 15.58 1.51 30.96
N SER A 361 15.89 1.38 32.24
CA SER A 361 14.88 1.42 33.28
C SER A 361 14.60 2.86 33.69
N LEU A 362 13.33 3.24 33.65
CA LEU A 362 12.85 4.54 34.12
C LEU A 362 12.14 4.41 35.48
N ARG A 363 12.37 3.30 36.19
CA ARG A 363 11.78 3.05 37.50
C ARG A 363 12.14 4.18 38.46
N ASN A 364 11.14 4.64 39.22
CA ASN A 364 11.22 5.74 40.18
C ASN A 364 11.35 7.15 39.58
N ILE A 365 11.30 7.30 38.26
CA ILE A 365 11.23 8.61 37.60
C ILE A 365 9.75 8.90 37.28
N THR A 366 9.19 9.93 37.90
CA THR A 366 7.81 10.38 37.61
C THR A 366 7.79 11.60 36.70
N VAL A 367 8.80 12.47 36.81
CA VAL A 367 8.96 13.66 35.97
C VAL A 367 10.41 13.76 35.52
N ILE A 368 10.65 14.06 34.25
CA ILE A 368 12.00 14.23 33.71
C ILE A 368 12.05 15.36 32.67
N THR A 369 13.12 16.17 32.71
CA THR A 369 13.32 17.23 31.72
C THR A 369 14.16 16.77 30.54
N SER A 370 14.06 17.44 29.39
CA SER A 370 14.88 17.14 28.22
C SER A 370 16.38 17.23 28.49
N ASN A 371 16.83 18.18 29.32
CA ASN A 371 18.25 18.29 29.71
C ASN A 371 18.71 17.05 30.49
N ASN A 372 17.89 16.57 31.44
CA ASN A 372 18.19 15.34 32.17
C ASN A 372 18.20 14.12 31.24
N ILE A 373 17.25 14.03 30.29
CA ILE A 373 17.23 12.95 29.29
C ILE A 373 18.54 12.93 28.50
N ILE A 374 19.00 14.08 28.02
CA ILE A 374 20.28 14.19 27.27
C ILE A 374 21.45 13.78 28.16
N GLN A 375 21.49 14.26 29.41
CA GLN A 375 22.57 13.93 30.33
C GLN A 375 22.65 12.43 30.64
N TYR A 376 21.50 11.78 30.87
CA TYR A 376 21.45 10.37 31.26
C TYR A 376 21.58 9.41 30.08
N PHE A 377 21.04 9.77 28.92
CA PHE A 377 20.88 8.83 27.79
C PHE A 377 21.53 9.31 26.49
N GLY A 378 21.97 10.57 26.40
CA GLY A 378 22.57 11.13 25.19
C GLY A 378 23.98 10.61 24.89
N VAL A 379 24.66 10.04 25.88
CA VAL A 379 25.99 9.41 25.73
C VAL A 379 25.91 7.91 25.41
N GLU A 380 24.72 7.32 25.37
CA GLU A 380 24.57 5.89 25.13
C GLU A 380 24.79 5.56 23.65
N GLU A 381 25.78 4.70 23.39
CA GLU A 381 26.22 4.33 22.04
C GLU A 381 25.39 3.21 21.42
N SER A 382 24.58 2.50 22.23
CA SER A 382 23.73 1.41 21.75
C SER A 382 22.80 1.87 20.62
N ARG A 383 22.68 1.05 19.56
CA ARG A 383 21.88 1.37 18.38
C ARG A 383 20.40 1.43 18.70
N VAL A 384 19.93 0.63 19.65
CA VAL A 384 18.53 0.57 20.10
C VAL A 384 18.47 0.75 21.60
N LEU A 385 17.73 1.77 22.07
CA LEU A 385 17.35 1.88 23.48
C LEU A 385 15.99 1.25 23.68
N PHE A 386 15.82 0.44 24.72
CA PHE A 386 14.55 -0.18 25.10
C PHE A 386 14.04 0.45 26.40
N LEU A 387 13.05 1.33 26.30
CA LEU A 387 12.47 2.04 27.45
C LEU A 387 11.48 1.15 28.21
N GLN A 388 11.65 1.04 29.52
CA GLN A 388 10.67 0.34 30.36
C GLN A 388 9.60 1.30 30.90
N SER A 389 8.34 0.92 30.73
CA SER A 389 7.15 1.58 31.30
C SER A 389 7.08 3.10 31.09
N PRO A 390 7.25 3.62 29.86
CA PRO A 390 7.29 5.07 29.63
C PRO A 390 5.98 5.79 29.99
N GLN A 391 4.83 5.10 30.04
CA GLN A 391 3.52 5.69 30.38
C GLN A 391 3.45 6.29 31.79
N LYS A 392 4.36 5.91 32.70
CA LYS A 392 4.37 6.37 34.10
C LYS A 392 5.11 7.70 34.31
N ILE A 393 5.56 8.33 33.22
CA ILE A 393 6.47 9.47 33.25
C ILE A 393 5.79 10.69 32.63
N ASP A 394 6.06 11.86 33.19
CA ASP A 394 5.77 13.15 32.57
C ASP A 394 7.07 13.78 32.09
N ILE A 395 7.18 13.97 30.77
CA ILE A 395 8.35 14.58 30.14
C ILE A 395 8.09 16.07 29.96
N ARG A 396 9.10 16.90 30.26
CA ARG A 396 9.04 18.35 30.02
C ARG A 396 10.24 18.79 29.19
N PHE A 397 9.99 19.44 28.06
CA PHE A 397 11.05 20.09 27.31
C PHE A 397 11.50 21.35 28.06
N SER A 398 12.82 21.56 28.14
CA SER A 398 13.39 22.73 28.82
C SER A 398 13.05 24.04 28.11
N ASN A 399 12.69 24.00 26.82
CA ASN A 399 12.15 25.12 26.08
C ASN A 399 10.62 25.03 26.02
N ILE A 400 9.92 26.00 26.61
CA ILE A 400 8.44 25.99 26.68
C ILE A 400 7.77 25.98 25.31
N ARG A 401 8.32 26.69 24.31
CA ARG A 401 7.75 26.70 22.96
C ARG A 401 7.94 25.36 22.26
N GLU A 402 9.05 24.68 22.54
CA GLU A 402 9.28 23.32 22.02
C GLU A 402 8.30 22.34 22.67
N ASP A 403 8.13 22.43 23.99
CA ASP A 403 7.18 21.62 24.77
C ASP A 403 5.76 21.76 24.18
N ASP A 404 5.24 22.99 24.11
CA ASP A 404 3.90 23.29 23.62
C ASP A 404 3.67 22.78 22.19
N ASN A 405 4.65 23.02 21.31
CA ASN A 405 4.56 22.59 19.92
C ASN A 405 4.58 21.06 19.80
N PHE A 406 5.43 20.38 20.56
CA PHE A 406 5.54 18.93 20.54
C PHE A 406 4.23 18.28 21.01
N TRP A 407 3.72 18.67 22.18
CA TRP A 407 2.52 18.06 22.76
C TRP A 407 1.27 18.36 21.92
N ARG A 408 1.16 19.55 21.32
CA ARG A 408 0.10 19.85 20.35
C ARG A 408 0.16 18.94 19.13
N ASN A 409 1.35 18.70 18.58
CA ASN A 409 1.52 17.81 17.43
C ASN A 409 1.16 16.35 17.79
N VAL A 410 1.55 15.88 18.98
CA VAL A 410 1.17 14.57 19.51
C VAL A 410 -0.35 14.43 19.61
N GLU A 411 -1.04 15.42 20.17
CA GLU A 411 -2.49 15.42 20.30
C GLU A 411 -3.20 15.32 18.93
N MET A 412 -2.71 16.07 17.94
CA MET A 412 -3.24 16.03 16.57
C MET A 412 -2.94 14.69 15.85
N ALA A 413 -1.79 14.09 16.12
CA ALA A 413 -1.32 12.86 15.50
C ALA A 413 -2.00 11.61 16.08
N LEU A 414 -2.23 11.57 17.39
CA LEU A 414 -2.74 10.41 18.14
C LEU A 414 -4.26 10.47 18.36
N MET A 415 -5.00 11.01 17.39
CA MET A 415 -6.46 10.97 17.41
C MET A 415 -6.96 9.54 17.15
N PRO A 416 -7.96 9.05 17.90
CA PRO A 416 -8.53 7.73 17.71
C PRO A 416 -9.05 7.50 16.28
N CYS A 417 -8.88 6.27 15.78
CA CYS A 417 -9.58 5.80 14.60
C CYS A 417 -11.06 5.55 14.93
N ASP A 418 -11.96 5.90 14.01
CA ASP A 418 -13.38 5.57 14.13
C ASP A 418 -13.60 4.15 13.57
N TYR A 419 -14.09 3.23 14.41
CA TYR A 419 -13.96 1.77 14.32
C TYR A 419 -14.47 1.08 13.04
N ARG A 420 -15.04 1.78 12.06
CA ARG A 420 -15.80 1.15 10.97
C ARG A 420 -14.98 0.73 9.76
N GLN A 421 -13.73 1.16 9.63
CA GLN A 421 -12.79 0.70 8.61
C GLN A 421 -11.40 0.79 9.23
N PHE A 422 -10.54 -0.22 9.07
CA PHE A 422 -9.14 -0.10 9.45
C PHE A 422 -8.58 1.22 8.90
N CYS A 423 -8.17 2.09 9.83
CA CYS A 423 -7.30 3.21 9.52
C CYS A 423 -5.86 2.70 9.32
#